data_AF-A0A537UW54-F1
#
_entry.id   AF-A0A537UW54-F1
#
_cell.length_a   1.000
_cell.length_b   1.000
_cell.length_c   1.000
_cell.angle_alpha   90.00
_cell.angle_beta   90.00
_cell.angle_gamma   90.00
#
_symmetry.space_group_name_H-M   'P 1'
#
loop_
_entity.id
_entity.type
_entity.pdbx_description
1 polymer ?
#
loop_
_entity_poly.entity_id
_entity_poly.type
_entity_poly.pdbx_seq_one_letter_code
_entity_poly.pdbx_strand_id
1 'polypeptide(L)'
;MKHAGPEALDALAHLVAAVRARGLKEPRPGIFYRKGKAWLHFHEDKAGLFADLRLGSEWERFRVSDAAGQANLLKLIDRSLAQTAR
;
A
#
# COMPACT_ATOMS: atom_id res chain seq x y z
N MET A 1 -7.29 -13.92 -4.76
CA MET A 1 -6.59 -12.62 -4.73
C MET A 1 -5.10 -12.93 -4.74
N LYS A 2 -4.41 -12.53 -5.81
CA LYS A 2 -2.99 -12.80 -5.99
C LYS A 2 -2.24 -11.54 -5.57
N HIS A 3 -1.20 -11.69 -4.75
CA HIS A 3 -0.30 -10.58 -4.45
C HIS A 3 0.29 -10.05 -5.76
N ALA A 4 0.51 -8.74 -5.82
CA ALA A 4 1.16 -8.12 -6.97
C ALA A 4 2.51 -8.81 -7.23
N GLY A 5 2.65 -9.36 -8.44
CA GLY A 5 3.90 -9.92 -8.92
C GLY A 5 4.90 -8.81 -9.24
N PRO A 6 6.12 -9.19 -9.69
CA PRO A 6 7.17 -8.25 -10.00
C PRO A 6 6.75 -7.17 -11.01
N GLU A 7 6.07 -7.55 -12.09
CA GLU A 7 5.60 -6.61 -13.13
C GLU A 7 4.56 -5.62 -12.61
N ALA A 8 3.63 -6.09 -11.78
CA ALA A 8 2.63 -5.23 -11.14
C ALA A 8 3.27 -4.25 -10.15
N LEU A 9 4.30 -4.69 -9.42
CA LEU A 9 5.06 -3.80 -8.53
C LEU A 9 5.92 -2.80 -9.31
N ASP A 10 6.45 -3.18 -10.46
CA ASP A 10 7.20 -2.29 -11.36
C ASP A 10 6.29 -1.19 -11.93
N ALA A 11 5.07 -1.54 -12.36
CA ALA A 11 4.05 -0.58 -12.75
C ALA A 11 3.67 0.40 -11.61
N LEU A 12 3.85 -0.01 -10.36
CA LEU A 12 3.63 0.81 -9.16
C LEU A 12 4.94 1.36 -8.58
N ALA A 13 6.07 1.31 -9.29
CA ALA A 13 7.39 1.63 -8.73
C ALA A 13 7.42 3.01 -8.05
N HIS A 14 6.80 4.02 -8.67
CA HIS A 14 6.70 5.37 -8.07
C HIS A 14 5.89 5.38 -6.78
N LEU A 15 4.76 4.68 -6.74
CA LEU A 15 3.93 4.56 -5.55
C LEU A 15 4.66 3.80 -4.44
N VAL A 16 5.25 2.65 -4.77
CA VAL A 16 6.00 1.80 -3.84
C VAL A 16 7.20 2.57 -3.27
N ALA A 17 7.93 3.31 -4.10
CA ALA A 17 9.03 4.17 -3.65
C ALA A 17 8.55 5.27 -2.70
N ALA A 18 7.41 5.91 -2.98
CA ALA A 18 6.83 6.89 -2.07
C ALA A 18 6.47 6.25 -0.72
N VAL A 19 5.91 5.05 -0.70
CA VAL A 19 5.62 4.31 0.55
C VAL A 19 6.92 3.99 1.31
N ARG A 20 7.97 3.52 0.61
CA ARG A 20 9.30 3.25 1.20
C ARG A 20 9.91 4.48 1.87
N ALA A 21 9.75 5.66 1.28
CA ALA A 21 10.26 6.91 1.83
C ALA A 21 9.70 7.26 3.22
N ARG A 22 8.61 6.62 3.66
CA ARG A 22 8.01 6.80 4.99
C ARG A 22 8.63 5.91 6.08
N GLY A 23 9.67 5.13 5.76
CA GLY A 23 10.41 4.33 6.73
C GLY A 23 9.64 3.10 7.24
N LEU A 24 8.68 2.60 6.46
CA LEU A 24 7.94 1.37 6.79
C LEU A 24 8.81 0.13 6.56
N LYS A 25 8.61 -0.90 7.39
CA LYS A 25 9.32 -2.17 7.22
C LYS A 25 8.72 -2.94 6.06
N GLU A 26 9.51 -3.25 5.04
CA GLU A 26 9.08 -4.02 3.87
C GLU A 26 9.79 -5.39 3.87
N PRO A 27 9.25 -6.42 4.56
CA PRO A 27 9.89 -7.74 4.56
C PRO A 27 9.79 -8.47 3.22
N ARG A 28 8.84 -8.09 2.36
CA ARG A 28 8.68 -8.60 1.00
C ARG A 28 8.30 -7.44 0.07
N PRO A 29 8.78 -7.43 -1.19
CA PRO A 29 8.42 -6.39 -2.15
C PRO A 29 6.91 -6.15 -2.20
N GLY A 30 6.50 -4.90 -1.99
CA GLY A 30 5.10 -4.50 -2.01
C GLY A 30 4.27 -4.89 -0.78
N ILE A 31 4.90 -5.36 0.30
CA ILE A 31 4.23 -5.69 1.56
C ILE A 31 4.90 -4.94 2.69
N PHE A 32 4.15 -4.07 3.34
CA PHE A 32 4.64 -3.17 4.37
C PHE A 32 4.02 -3.51 5.73
N TYR A 33 4.88 -3.50 6.73
CA TYR A 33 4.55 -3.79 8.11
C TYR A 33 4.62 -2.52 8.93
N ARG A 34 3.71 -2.47 9.90
CA ARG A 34 3.62 -1.39 10.87
C ARG A 34 3.39 -1.97 12.26
N LYS A 35 4.19 -1.55 13.25
CA LYS A 35 4.15 -2.10 14.62
C LYS A 35 4.17 -3.64 14.66
N GLY A 36 4.97 -4.26 13.79
CA GLY A 36 5.12 -5.73 13.71
C GLY A 36 3.98 -6.48 13.02
N LYS A 37 2.95 -5.81 12.50
CA LYS A 37 1.82 -6.44 11.78
C LYS A 37 1.80 -6.01 10.32
N ALA A 38 1.34 -6.89 9.43
CA ALA A 38 1.05 -6.53 8.06
C ALA A 38 0.02 -5.39 8.04
N TRP A 39 0.32 -4.35 7.26
CA TRP A 39 -0.41 -3.09 7.30
C TRP A 39 -0.79 -2.59 5.91
N LEU A 40 0.05 -2.81 4.91
CA LEU A 40 -0.24 -2.48 3.52
C LEU A 40 0.30 -3.59 2.63
N HIS A 41 -0.47 -4.03 1.65
CA HIS A 41 0.02 -4.91 0.60
C HIS A 41 -0.63 -4.58 -0.75
N PHE A 42 0.05 -4.93 -1.83
CA PHE A 42 -0.46 -4.75 -3.19
C PHE A 42 -0.95 -6.09 -3.78
N HIS A 43 -2.03 -6.01 -4.56
CA HIS A 43 -2.64 -7.13 -5.27
C HIS A 43 -2.88 -6.78 -6.73
N GLU A 44 -2.77 -7.78 -7.58
CA GLU A 44 -3.18 -7.72 -8.98
C GLU A 44 -4.41 -8.62 -9.19
N ASP A 45 -5.34 -8.14 -10.01
CA ASP A 45 -6.52 -8.87 -10.48
C ASP A 45 -6.86 -8.45 -11.92
N LYS A 46 -7.76 -9.18 -12.59
CA LYS A 46 -8.30 -8.82 -13.91
C LYS A 46 -8.87 -7.39 -13.97
N ALA A 47 -9.37 -6.84 -12.86
CA ALA A 47 -9.87 -5.46 -12.80
C ALA A 47 -8.76 -4.38 -12.65
N GLY A 48 -7.51 -4.80 -12.41
CA GLY A 48 -6.34 -3.95 -12.30
C GLY A 48 -5.55 -4.14 -11.00
N LEU A 49 -4.92 -3.07 -10.55
CA LEU A 49 -4.04 -3.06 -9.38
C LEU A 49 -4.74 -2.45 -8.18
N PHE A 50 -4.55 -3.10 -7.04
CA PHE A 50 -5.19 -2.73 -5.78
C PHE A 50 -4.16 -2.72 -4.65
N ALA A 51 -4.44 -1.89 -3.65
CA ALA A 51 -3.71 -1.84 -2.40
C ALA A 51 -4.71 -2.09 -1.27
N ASP A 52 -4.46 -3.07 -0.42
CA ASP A 52 -5.23 -3.17 0.82
C ASP A 52 -4.41 -2.53 1.93
N LEU A 53 -5.01 -1.55 2.59
CA LEU A 53 -4.45 -0.81 3.70
C LEU A 53 -5.26 -1.10 4.96
N ARG A 54 -4.56 -1.38 6.05
CA ARG A 54 -5.20 -1.63 7.34
C ARG A 54 -5.47 -0.32 8.07
N LEU A 55 -6.74 0.06 8.19
CA LEU A 55 -7.20 1.25 8.88
C LEU A 55 -7.90 0.81 10.18
N GLY A 56 -7.22 1.01 11.32
CA GLY A 56 -7.65 0.46 12.60
C GLY A 56 -7.60 -1.07 12.61
N SER A 57 -8.77 -1.70 12.82
CA SER A 57 -8.91 -3.15 12.89
C SER A 57 -9.19 -3.80 11.53
N GLU A 58 -9.64 -3.03 10.56
CA GLU A 58 -10.17 -3.52 9.28
C GLU A 58 -9.22 -3.29 8.12
N TRP A 59 -9.40 -4.07 7.05
CA TRP A 59 -8.70 -3.91 5.79
C TRP A 59 -9.60 -3.18 4.81
N GLU A 60 -9.10 -2.07 4.29
CA GLU A 60 -9.76 -1.32 3.24
C GLU A 60 -9.00 -1.47 1.93
N ARG A 61 -9.72 -1.73 0.84
CA ARG A 61 -9.15 -1.91 -0.49
C ARG A 61 -9.27 -0.64 -1.30
N PHE A 62 -8.15 -0.22 -1.88
CA PHE A 62 -8.04 0.94 -2.76
C PHE A 62 -7.57 0.53 -4.14
N ARG A 63 -8.24 1.01 -5.17
CA ARG A 63 -7.77 0.86 -6.56
C ARG A 63 -6.58 1.80 -6.77
N VAL A 64 -5.49 1.29 -7.31
CA VAL A 64 -4.23 2.02 -7.57
C VAL A 64 -3.75 1.90 -9.01
N SER A 65 -4.62 1.39 -9.91
CA SER A 65 -4.38 1.36 -11.35
C SER A 65 -4.16 2.73 -11.98
N ASP A 66 -4.67 3.79 -11.35
CA ASP A 66 -4.60 5.17 -11.85
C ASP A 66 -4.00 6.13 -10.81
N ALA A 67 -3.43 7.22 -11.30
CA ALA A 67 -2.72 8.19 -10.46
C ALA A 67 -3.59 8.83 -9.36
N ALA A 68 -4.90 8.99 -9.59
CA ALA A 68 -5.80 9.56 -8.59
C ALA A 68 -5.98 8.59 -7.41
N GLY A 69 -6.15 7.30 -7.70
CA GLY A 69 -6.17 6.23 -6.70
C GLY A 69 -4.85 6.15 -5.90
N GLN A 70 -3.71 6.24 -6.60
CA GLN A 70 -2.39 6.27 -5.96
C GLN A 70 -2.22 7.47 -5.02
N ALA A 71 -2.59 8.67 -5.46
CA ALA A 71 -2.52 9.88 -4.65
C ALA A 71 -3.45 9.81 -3.42
N ASN A 72 -4.64 9.23 -3.58
CA ASN A 72 -5.56 9.01 -2.46
C ASN A 72 -4.97 8.04 -1.43
N LEU A 73 -4.38 6.93 -1.87
CA LEU A 73 -3.72 5.97 -0.98
C LEU A 73 -2.60 6.64 -0.17
N LEU A 74 -1.75 7.45 -0.82
CA LEU A 74 -0.66 8.15 -0.13
C LEU A 74 -1.19 9.10 0.96
N LYS A 75 -2.25 9.86 0.70
CA LYS A 75 -2.90 10.73 1.70
C LYS A 75 -3.43 9.93 2.90
N LEU A 76 -4.03 8.76 2.65
CA LEU A 76 -4.53 7.88 3.70
C LEU A 76 -3.41 7.27 4.53
N ILE A 77 -2.32 6.87 3.88
CA ILE A 77 -1.09 6.41 4.56
C ILE A 77 -0.57 7.49 5.48
N ASP A 78 -0.40 8.73 4.99
CA ASP A 78 0.11 9.85 5.80
C ASP A 78 -0.78 10.15 7.00
N ARG A 79 -2.10 10.22 6.76
CA ARG A 79 -3.08 10.42 7.83
C ARG A 79 -3.02 9.30 8.87
N SER A 80 -2.94 8.04 8.42
CA SER A 80 -2.90 6.90 9.33
C SER A 80 -1.59 6.88 10.13
N LEU A 81 -0.46 7.22 9.50
CA LEU A 81 0.84 7.38 10.16
C LEU A 81 0.78 8.45 11.26
N ALA A 82 0.21 9.62 10.96
CA ALA A 82 0.04 10.72 11.90
C ALA A 82 -0.87 10.36 13.09
N GLN A 83 -1.97 9.62 12.87
CA GLN A 83 -2.94 9.27 13.92
C GLN A 83 -2.38 8.35 15.01
N THR A 84 -1.33 7.59 14.72
CA THR A 84 -0.72 6.65 15.67
C THR A 84 0.52 7.21 16.38
N ALA A 85 0.97 8.39 15.96
CA ALA A 85 2.00 9.15 16.67
C ALA A 85 1.42 9.97 17.85
N ARG A 86 0.09 9.97 18.00
CA ARG A 86 -0.63 10.41 19.20
C ARG A 86 -0.95 9.20 20.08
#